data_AF-A0A2P8HYY5-F1
#
_entry.id   AF-A0A2P8HYY5-F1
#
_cell.length_a   1.000
_cell.length_b   1.000
_cell.length_c   1.000
_cell.angle_alpha   90.00
_cell.angle_beta   90.00
_cell.angle_gamma   90.00
#
_symmetry.space_group_name_H-M   'P 1'
#
loop_
_entity.id
_entity.type
_entity.pdbx_description
1 polymer ?
#
loop_
_entity_poly.entity_id
_entity_poly.type
_entity_poly.pdbx_seq_one_letter_code
_entity_poly.pdbx_strand_id
1 'polypeptide(L)'
;MSDRIHVLTAIYQSDRADRATNFTISLATMGAAVTYLIGTVAFYDKLDLLHWAIALLPLPLLCIAAFHALLLNLAAIRAHSILILEEALLTTTRTTDTHDVDHTHIGTSATERATNIHTAPRVVTVATLIAYGGIGLIYPLYTGLMLVKATRHLHTWIILPSTVYLALLAAITLMWRRSINNLKIST
;
A
#
# COMPACT_ATOMS: atom_id res chain seq x y z
N MET A 1 1.43 37.61 9.20
CA MET A 1 1.72 36.90 7.93
C MET A 1 2.91 35.94 8.06
N SER A 2 4.03 36.33 8.69
CA SER A 2 5.20 35.45 8.90
C SER A 2 4.87 34.11 9.56
N ASP A 3 4.10 34.11 10.67
CA ASP A 3 3.78 32.88 11.41
C ASP A 3 2.99 31.86 10.58
N ARG A 4 2.07 32.32 9.73
CA ARG A 4 1.31 31.43 8.83
C ARG A 4 2.25 30.76 7.83
N ILE A 5 3.13 31.53 7.19
CA ILE A 5 4.11 31.00 6.22
C ILE A 5 5.06 30.00 6.89
N HIS A 6 5.49 30.26 8.14
CA HIS A 6 6.31 29.32 8.90
C HIS A 6 5.57 28.01 9.20
N VAL A 7 4.30 28.07 9.63
CA VAL A 7 3.48 26.88 9.89
C VAL A 7 3.24 26.08 8.61
N LEU A 8 2.90 26.74 7.50
CA LEU A 8 2.76 26.15 6.18
C LEU A 8 4.05 25.44 5.72
N THR A 9 5.18 26.12 5.85
CA THR A 9 6.49 25.56 5.47
C THR A 9 6.82 24.36 6.33
N ALA A 10 6.54 24.42 7.63
CA ALA A 10 6.75 23.29 8.55
C ALA A 10 5.87 22.08 8.17
N ILE A 11 4.59 22.30 7.84
CA ILE A 11 3.69 21.23 7.40
C ILE A 11 4.17 20.62 6.07
N TYR A 12 4.56 21.46 5.11
CA TYR A 12 5.05 20.99 3.81
C TYR A 12 6.35 20.18 3.93
N GLN A 13 7.32 20.66 4.72
CA GLN A 13 8.57 19.93 4.95
C GLN A 13 8.33 18.62 5.71
N SER A 14 7.43 18.63 6.70
CA SER A 14 7.00 17.42 7.42
C SER A 14 6.37 16.40 6.49
N ASP A 15 5.46 16.81 5.60
CA ASP A 15 4.85 15.91 4.62
C ASP A 15 5.88 15.33 3.64
N ARG A 16 6.79 16.17 3.13
CA ARG A 16 7.85 15.70 2.23
C ARG A 16 8.74 14.65 2.89
N ALA A 17 9.13 14.88 4.15
CA ALA A 17 9.91 13.93 4.93
C ALA A 17 9.16 12.62 5.18
N ASP A 18 7.87 12.70 5.51
CA ASP A 18 7.03 11.52 5.73
C ASP A 18 6.80 10.72 4.45
N ARG A 19 6.61 11.37 3.29
CA ARG A 19 6.53 10.69 1.99
C ARG A 19 7.80 9.93 1.65
N ALA A 20 8.97 10.57 1.81
CA ALA A 20 10.26 9.93 1.55
C ALA A 20 10.49 8.72 2.47
N THR A 21 10.10 8.85 3.74
CA THR A 21 10.19 7.77 4.73
C THR A 21 9.26 6.62 4.36
N ASN A 22 7.99 6.89 4.07
CA ASN A 22 7.01 5.87 3.65
C ASN A 22 7.45 5.13 2.39
N PHE A 23 8.00 5.85 1.41
CA PHE A 23 8.54 5.25 0.18
C PHE A 23 9.71 4.31 0.49
N THR A 24 10.65 4.75 1.34
CA THR A 24 11.82 3.96 1.73
C THR A 24 11.40 2.67 2.47
N ILE A 25 10.48 2.78 3.43
CA ILE A 25 9.94 1.64 4.17
C ILE A 25 9.19 0.70 3.23
N SER A 26 8.40 1.23 2.29
CA SER A 26 7.70 0.44 1.28
C SER A 26 8.69 -0.35 0.40
N LEU A 27 9.77 0.29 -0.06
CA LEU A 27 10.78 -0.37 -0.88
C LEU A 27 11.53 -1.46 -0.10
N ALA A 28 11.88 -1.18 1.17
CA ALA A 28 12.51 -2.16 2.05
C ALA A 28 11.61 -3.38 2.29
N THR A 29 10.31 -3.17 2.56
CA THR A 29 9.36 -4.27 2.79
C THR A 29 9.09 -5.09 1.53
N MET A 30 9.04 -4.46 0.35
CA MET A 30 9.01 -5.17 -0.93
C MET A 30 10.25 -6.03 -1.12
N GLY A 31 11.44 -5.48 -0.87
CA GLY A 31 12.71 -6.22 -0.95
C GLY A 31 12.75 -7.42 -0.01
N ALA A 32 12.28 -7.24 1.23
CA ALA A 32 12.17 -8.33 2.20
C ALA A 32 11.20 -9.42 1.73
N ALA A 33 10.02 -9.06 1.21
CA ALA A 33 9.04 -10.02 0.70
C ALA A 33 9.58 -10.82 -0.50
N VAL A 34 10.23 -10.15 -1.45
CA VAL A 34 10.82 -10.79 -2.63
C VAL A 34 11.96 -11.72 -2.24
N THR A 35 12.85 -11.28 -1.35
CA THR A 35 13.96 -12.09 -0.85
C THR A 35 13.45 -13.33 -0.12
N TYR A 36 12.42 -13.16 0.71
CA TYR A 36 11.79 -14.27 1.40
C TYR A 36 11.19 -15.28 0.43
N LEU A 37 10.45 -14.81 -0.58
CA LEU A 37 9.84 -15.67 -1.61
C LEU A 37 10.90 -16.42 -2.43
N ILE A 38 11.94 -15.73 -2.90
CA ILE A 38 13.02 -16.37 -3.66
C ILE A 38 13.74 -17.40 -2.79
N GLY A 39 14.01 -17.07 -1.52
CA GLY A 39 14.62 -17.97 -0.57
C GLY A 39 13.79 -19.24 -0.37
N THR A 40 12.49 -19.12 -0.11
CA THR A 40 11.63 -20.29 0.11
C THR A 40 11.43 -21.13 -1.15
N VAL A 41 11.41 -20.50 -2.33
CA VAL A 41 11.37 -21.21 -3.62
C VAL A 41 12.69 -21.95 -3.88
N ALA A 42 13.84 -21.36 -3.59
CA ALA A 42 15.14 -22.01 -3.79
C ALA A 42 15.30 -23.30 -2.94
N PHE A 43 14.63 -23.37 -1.79
CA PHE A 43 14.62 -24.54 -0.93
C PHE A 43 13.35 -25.37 -1.07
N TYR A 44 12.54 -25.16 -2.11
CA TYR A 44 11.20 -25.74 -2.23
C TYR A 44 11.19 -27.25 -1.99
N ASP A 45 12.07 -28.02 -2.63
CA ASP A 45 12.14 -29.48 -2.49
C ASP A 45 12.56 -29.94 -1.09
N LYS A 46 13.31 -29.10 -0.37
CA LYS A 46 13.75 -29.37 1.00
C LYS A 46 12.71 -28.93 2.05
N LEU A 47 11.63 -28.24 1.66
CA LEU A 47 10.61 -27.82 2.61
C LEU A 47 9.89 -29.01 3.27
N ASP A 48 9.87 -30.18 2.65
CA ASP A 48 9.25 -31.38 3.25
C ASP A 48 9.91 -31.79 4.58
N LEU A 49 11.18 -31.39 4.80
CA LEU A 49 11.88 -31.58 6.09
C LEU A 49 11.21 -30.80 7.25
N LEU A 50 10.49 -29.71 6.95
CA LEU A 50 9.77 -28.91 7.95
C LEU A 50 8.45 -29.57 8.41
N HIS A 51 7.98 -30.63 7.74
CA HIS A 51 6.74 -31.34 8.07
C HIS A 51 5.54 -30.39 8.24
N TRP A 52 4.99 -30.27 9.45
CA TRP A 52 3.85 -29.41 9.75
C TRP A 52 4.20 -27.91 9.70
N ALA A 53 5.46 -27.55 9.93
CA ALA A 53 5.89 -26.16 9.99
C ALA A 53 5.85 -25.46 8.62
N ILE A 54 5.70 -26.23 7.52
CA ILE A 54 5.46 -25.70 6.17
C ILE A 54 4.23 -24.79 6.17
N ALA A 55 3.21 -25.14 6.97
CA ALA A 55 2.00 -24.35 7.10
C ALA A 55 2.25 -22.95 7.69
N LEU A 56 3.38 -22.68 8.35
CA LEU A 56 3.73 -21.38 8.92
C LEU A 56 4.51 -20.48 7.94
N LEU A 57 5.04 -21.02 6.84
CA LEU A 57 5.81 -20.26 5.85
C LEU A 57 5.04 -19.10 5.19
N PRO A 58 3.71 -19.16 4.99
CA PRO A 58 2.96 -18.00 4.50
C PRO A 58 2.87 -16.84 5.50
N LEU A 59 3.02 -17.11 6.80
CA LEU A 59 2.75 -16.13 7.85
C LEU A 59 3.61 -14.86 7.74
N PRO A 60 4.96 -14.92 7.60
CA PRO A 60 5.76 -13.70 7.49
C PRO A 60 5.39 -12.85 6.27
N LEU A 61 5.08 -13.52 5.15
CA LEU A 61 4.70 -12.87 3.91
C LEU A 61 3.36 -12.13 4.06
N LEU A 62 2.39 -12.72 4.76
CA LEU A 62 1.10 -12.10 5.08
C LEU A 62 1.25 -10.95 6.08
N CYS A 63 2.15 -11.03 7.05
CA CYS A 63 2.45 -9.92 7.94
C CYS A 63 3.00 -8.71 7.18
N ILE A 64 3.92 -8.94 6.22
CA ILE A 64 4.43 -7.88 5.35
C ILE A 64 3.29 -7.29 4.51
N ALA A 65 2.43 -8.12 3.94
CA ALA A 65 1.26 -7.66 3.16
C ALA A 65 0.31 -6.78 4.00
N ALA A 66 0.02 -7.20 5.23
CA ALA A 66 -0.82 -6.44 6.16
C ALA A 66 -0.18 -5.10 6.53
N PHE A 67 1.12 -5.10 6.85
CA PHE A 67 1.86 -3.87 7.14
C PHE A 67 1.87 -2.90 5.95
N HIS A 68 2.07 -3.42 4.74
CA HIS A 68 2.01 -2.63 3.52
C HIS A 68 0.61 -2.05 3.27
N ALA A 69 -0.46 -2.82 3.54
CA ALA A 69 -1.83 -2.32 3.47
C ALA A 69 -2.10 -1.18 4.47
N LEU A 70 -1.54 -1.25 5.67
CA LEU A 70 -1.61 -0.16 6.66
C LEU A 70 -0.91 1.09 6.16
N LEU A 71 0.34 0.97 5.66
CA LEU A 71 1.09 2.09 5.12
C LEU A 71 0.33 2.79 3.98
N LEU A 72 -0.26 2.01 3.08
CA LEU A 72 -1.05 2.56 1.97
C LEU A 72 -2.27 3.35 2.48
N ASN A 73 -2.97 2.83 3.48
CA ASN A 73 -4.12 3.52 4.05
C ASN A 73 -3.71 4.81 4.80
N LEU A 74 -2.60 4.79 5.55
CA LEU A 74 -2.06 6.00 6.18
C LEU A 74 -1.67 7.04 5.12
N ALA A 75 -1.04 6.62 4.03
CA ALA A 75 -0.69 7.50 2.93
C ALA A 75 -1.94 8.12 2.27
N ALA A 76 -2.99 7.33 2.05
CA ALA A 76 -4.25 7.82 1.48
C ALA A 76 -4.94 8.86 2.37
N ILE A 77 -5.07 8.59 3.68
CA ILE A 77 -5.67 9.53 4.64
C ILE A 77 -4.87 10.83 4.70
N ARG A 78 -3.54 10.73 4.68
CA ARG A 78 -2.66 11.90 4.70
C ARG A 78 -2.77 12.74 3.43
N ALA A 79 -2.78 12.11 2.26
CA ALA A 79 -2.97 12.81 1.00
C ALA A 79 -4.27 13.64 1.02
N HIS A 80 -5.36 13.04 1.51
CA HIS A 80 -6.63 13.74 1.69
C HIS A 80 -6.54 14.91 2.68
N SER A 81 -5.86 14.74 3.82
CA SER A 81 -5.68 15.83 4.79
C SER A 81 -4.94 17.03 4.20
N ILE A 82 -4.00 16.80 3.27
CA ILE A 82 -3.23 17.87 2.65
C ILE A 82 -4.04 18.57 1.57
N LEU A 83 -4.85 17.84 0.80
CA LEU A 83 -5.77 18.43 -0.17
C LEU A 83 -6.73 19.40 0.52
N ILE A 84 -7.31 19.02 1.67
CA ILE A 84 -8.16 19.93 2.47
C ILE A 84 -7.38 21.18 2.91
N LEU A 85 -6.15 21.00 3.37
CA LEU A 85 -5.34 22.12 3.84
C LEU A 85 -5.01 23.07 2.67
N GLU A 86 -4.64 22.53 1.52
CA GLU A 86 -4.38 23.28 0.29
C GLU A 86 -5.61 24.08 -0.14
N GLU A 87 -6.80 23.46 -0.15
CA GLU A 87 -8.06 24.14 -0.46
C GLU A 87 -8.37 25.30 0.52
N ALA A 88 -8.19 25.09 1.82
CA ALA A 88 -8.40 26.11 2.84
C ALA A 88 -7.42 27.30 2.71
N LEU A 89 -6.19 27.04 2.28
CA LEU A 89 -5.17 28.06 2.07
C LEU A 89 -5.42 28.86 0.79
N LEU A 90 -5.80 28.19 -0.29
CA LEU A 90 -6.08 28.82 -1.58
C LEU A 90 -7.33 29.69 -1.52
N THR A 91 -8.39 29.25 -0.85
CA THR A 91 -9.61 30.05 -0.62
C THR A 91 -9.33 31.34 0.16
N THR A 92 -8.42 31.29 1.15
CA THR A 92 -7.99 32.47 1.93
C THR A 92 -7.12 33.43 1.11
N THR A 93 -6.38 32.94 0.12
CA THR A 93 -5.48 33.77 -0.71
C THR A 93 -6.25 34.42 -1.87
N ARG A 94 -7.28 33.75 -2.40
CA ARG A 94 -8.16 34.23 -3.48
C ARG A 94 -8.98 35.47 -3.10
N THR A 95 -9.23 35.70 -1.82
CA THR A 95 -9.85 36.96 -1.34
C THR A 95 -8.90 38.16 -1.39
N THR A 96 -7.60 37.94 -1.63
CA THR A 96 -6.56 38.96 -1.52
C THR A 96 -5.86 39.27 -2.85
N ASP A 97 -5.82 38.34 -3.81
CA ASP A 97 -5.09 38.50 -5.06
C ASP A 97 -5.88 38.04 -6.29
N THR A 98 -5.79 38.81 -7.39
CA THR A 98 -6.64 38.70 -8.61
C THR A 98 -6.02 37.84 -9.73
N HIS A 99 -4.88 37.19 -9.48
CA HIS A 99 -4.26 36.30 -10.46
C HIS A 99 -4.78 34.86 -10.32
N ASP A 100 -5.52 34.41 -11.33
CA ASP A 100 -6.02 33.05 -11.51
C ASP A 100 -4.84 32.11 -11.83
N VAL A 101 -4.21 31.56 -10.80
CA VAL A 101 -3.14 30.56 -10.94
C VAL A 101 -3.80 29.22 -11.28
N ASP A 102 -3.42 28.64 -12.43
CA ASP A 102 -3.94 27.34 -12.88
C ASP A 102 -3.59 26.23 -11.87
N HIS A 103 -4.60 25.86 -11.08
CA HIS A 103 -4.55 24.88 -9.99
C HIS A 103 -4.23 23.45 -10.44
N THR A 104 -4.24 23.17 -11.75
CA THR A 104 -4.05 21.81 -12.26
C THR A 104 -2.58 21.42 -12.48
N HIS A 105 -1.67 22.39 -12.34
CA HIS A 105 -0.24 22.22 -12.63
C HIS A 105 0.68 22.48 -11.44
N ILE A 106 0.15 22.91 -10.29
CA ILE A 106 0.93 23.29 -9.11
C ILE A 106 0.28 22.68 -7.87
N GLY A 107 1.08 22.09 -6.98
CA GLY A 107 0.59 21.58 -5.67
C GLY A 107 0.18 20.11 -5.68
N THR A 108 -0.67 19.72 -4.71
CA THR A 108 -1.02 18.30 -4.51
C THR A 108 -2.08 17.78 -5.48
N SER A 109 -2.81 18.66 -6.14
CA SER A 109 -3.69 18.39 -7.29
C SER A 109 -2.95 17.78 -8.49
N ALA A 110 -1.73 18.24 -8.78
CA ALA A 110 -0.88 17.63 -9.81
C ALA A 110 -0.42 16.21 -9.40
N THR A 111 -0.18 16.00 -8.10
CA THR A 111 0.14 14.68 -7.54
C THR A 111 -1.09 13.77 -7.60
N GLU A 112 -2.28 14.27 -7.32
CA GLU A 112 -3.54 13.55 -7.42
C GLU A 112 -3.80 13.08 -8.85
N ARG A 113 -3.62 13.96 -9.85
CA ARG A 113 -3.77 13.60 -11.27
C ARG A 113 -2.73 12.58 -11.74
N ALA A 114 -1.55 12.55 -11.12
CA ALA A 114 -0.52 11.54 -11.40
C ALA A 114 -0.74 10.20 -10.67
N THR A 115 -1.47 10.19 -9.55
CA THR A 115 -1.55 9.02 -8.65
C THR A 115 -2.93 8.37 -8.62
N ASN A 116 -4.00 9.10 -8.96
CA ASN A 116 -5.35 8.57 -8.99
C ASN A 116 -5.54 7.70 -10.24
N ILE A 117 -5.82 6.41 -10.03
CA ILE A 117 -5.94 5.41 -11.09
C ILE A 117 -7.02 5.76 -12.13
N HIS A 118 -7.98 6.62 -11.75
CA HIS A 118 -9.10 7.05 -12.57
C HIS A 118 -8.82 8.29 -13.41
N THR A 119 -7.85 9.12 -13.02
CA THR A 119 -7.48 10.37 -13.74
C THR A 119 -6.09 10.31 -14.37
N ALA A 120 -5.29 9.31 -14.01
CA ALA A 120 -3.93 9.14 -14.50
C ALA A 120 -3.88 8.74 -15.99
N PRO A 121 -2.78 9.09 -16.69
CA PRO A 121 -2.52 8.63 -18.05
C PRO A 121 -2.51 7.09 -18.10
N ARG A 122 -3.05 6.51 -19.20
CA ARG A 122 -3.19 5.05 -19.35
C ARG A 122 -1.91 4.26 -19.06
N VAL A 123 -0.74 4.82 -19.39
CA VAL A 123 0.57 4.19 -19.12
C VAL A 123 0.82 4.03 -17.61
N VAL A 124 0.50 5.06 -16.81
CA VAL A 124 0.62 5.02 -15.36
C VAL A 124 -0.38 4.03 -14.77
N THR A 125 -1.63 4.02 -15.25
CA THR A 125 -2.65 3.05 -14.84
C THR A 125 -2.21 1.60 -15.06
N VAL A 126 -1.60 1.31 -16.21
CA VAL A 126 -1.07 -0.04 -16.50
C VAL A 126 0.07 -0.39 -15.55
N ALA A 127 1.01 0.53 -15.30
CA ALA A 127 2.09 0.30 -14.34
C ALA A 127 1.55 0.06 -12.93
N THR A 128 0.54 0.82 -12.49
CA THR A 128 -0.16 0.62 -11.22
C THR A 128 -0.85 -0.75 -11.17
N LEU A 129 -1.54 -1.16 -12.25
CA LEU A 129 -2.16 -2.48 -12.34
C LEU A 129 -1.15 -3.62 -12.28
N ILE A 130 0.00 -3.49 -12.93
CA ILE A 130 1.08 -4.48 -12.86
C ILE A 130 1.62 -4.57 -11.43
N ALA A 131 1.91 -3.42 -10.82
CA ALA A 131 2.47 -3.36 -9.47
C ALA A 131 1.51 -3.97 -8.43
N TYR A 132 0.25 -3.54 -8.39
CA TYR A 132 -0.72 -4.02 -7.41
C TYR A 132 -1.33 -5.37 -7.78
N GLY A 133 -1.51 -5.66 -9.06
CA GLY A 133 -2.03 -6.93 -9.54
C GLY A 133 -1.07 -8.09 -9.26
N GLY A 134 0.22 -7.89 -9.48
CA GLY A 134 1.24 -8.89 -9.14
C GLY A 134 1.23 -9.21 -7.64
N ILE A 135 1.22 -8.17 -6.79
CA ILE A 135 1.16 -8.32 -5.33
C ILE A 135 -0.12 -9.04 -4.90
N GLY A 136 -1.27 -8.65 -5.47
CA GLY A 136 -2.57 -9.26 -5.18
C GLY A 136 -2.66 -10.75 -5.55
N LEU A 137 -1.85 -11.21 -6.51
CA LEU A 137 -1.81 -12.60 -6.95
C LEU A 137 -0.75 -13.44 -6.23
N ILE A 138 0.42 -12.87 -5.93
CA ILE A 138 1.55 -13.58 -5.31
C ILE A 138 1.20 -14.10 -3.92
N TYR A 139 0.60 -13.28 -3.06
CA TYR A 139 0.27 -13.70 -1.69
C TYR A 139 -0.70 -14.88 -1.61
N PRO A 140 -1.87 -14.88 -2.29
CA PRO A 140 -2.78 -16.03 -2.26
C PRO A 140 -2.18 -17.26 -2.94
N LEU A 141 -1.44 -17.09 -4.05
CA LEU A 141 -0.81 -18.21 -4.75
C LEU A 141 0.24 -18.90 -3.88
N TYR A 142 1.13 -18.12 -3.26
CA TYR A 142 2.14 -18.65 -2.35
C TYR A 142 1.51 -19.35 -1.14
N THR A 143 0.48 -18.72 -0.54
CA THR A 143 -0.24 -19.29 0.60
C THR A 143 -0.90 -20.62 0.24
N GLY A 144 -1.60 -20.66 -0.91
CA GLY A 144 -2.23 -21.87 -1.41
C GLY A 144 -1.23 -22.98 -1.70
N LEU A 145 -0.10 -22.66 -2.34
CA LEU A 145 0.95 -23.61 -2.65
C LEU A 145 1.56 -24.24 -1.39
N MET A 146 1.85 -23.44 -0.36
CA MET A 146 2.36 -23.96 0.91
C MET A 146 1.32 -24.77 1.69
N LEU A 147 0.04 -24.37 1.66
CA LEU A 147 -1.04 -25.15 2.25
C LEU A 147 -1.21 -26.50 1.55
N VAL A 148 -1.21 -26.54 0.22
CA VAL A 148 -1.27 -27.78 -0.56
C VAL A 148 -0.09 -28.68 -0.21
N LYS A 149 1.12 -28.14 -0.10
CA LYS A 149 2.28 -28.93 0.33
C LYS A 149 2.13 -29.47 1.76
N ALA A 150 1.61 -28.66 2.68
CA ALA A 150 1.36 -29.05 4.07
C ALA A 150 0.27 -30.12 4.24
N THR A 151 -0.65 -30.29 3.28
CA THR A 151 -1.70 -31.34 3.35
C THR A 151 -1.12 -32.76 3.51
N ARG A 152 0.08 -33.01 2.96
CA ARG A 152 0.78 -34.30 3.08
C ARG A 152 1.13 -34.66 4.53
N HIS A 153 1.23 -33.66 5.42
CA HIS A 153 1.64 -33.84 6.81
C HIS A 153 0.53 -33.54 7.82
N LEU A 154 -0.49 -32.76 7.45
CA LEU A 154 -1.48 -32.17 8.36
C LEU A 154 -2.94 -32.53 8.02
N HIS A 155 -3.19 -33.69 7.41
CA HIS A 155 -4.44 -34.08 6.75
C HIS A 155 -5.75 -33.51 7.36
N THR A 156 -6.01 -33.70 8.65
CA THR A 156 -7.22 -33.16 9.33
C THR A 156 -7.02 -31.77 9.94
N TRP A 157 -5.78 -31.45 10.34
CA TRP A 157 -5.42 -30.19 11.01
C TRP A 157 -5.22 -29.02 10.04
N ILE A 158 -5.18 -29.26 8.73
CA ILE A 158 -4.99 -28.22 7.69
C ILE A 158 -6.16 -27.23 7.61
N ILE A 159 -7.34 -27.60 8.11
CA ILE A 159 -8.53 -26.73 8.13
C ILE A 159 -8.26 -25.48 8.97
N LEU A 160 -7.54 -25.61 10.08
CA LEU A 160 -7.23 -24.50 10.97
C LEU A 160 -6.35 -23.42 10.32
N PRO A 161 -5.14 -23.71 9.77
CA PRO A 161 -4.34 -22.70 9.09
C PRO A 161 -5.04 -22.18 7.83
N SER A 162 -5.81 -23.02 7.12
CA SER A 162 -6.55 -22.57 5.93
C SER A 162 -7.60 -21.52 6.27
N THR A 163 -8.40 -21.74 7.33
CA THR A 163 -9.42 -20.78 7.76
C THR A 163 -8.79 -19.49 8.29
N VAL A 164 -7.70 -19.59 9.07
CA VAL A 164 -6.94 -18.43 9.56
C VAL A 164 -6.37 -17.61 8.39
N TYR A 165 -5.72 -18.26 7.42
CA TYR A 165 -5.15 -17.55 6.28
C TYR A 165 -6.20 -16.93 5.37
N LEU A 166 -7.34 -17.59 5.19
CA LEU A 166 -8.46 -17.02 4.44
C LEU A 166 -9.02 -15.77 5.14
N ALA A 167 -9.17 -15.80 6.47
CA ALA A 167 -9.57 -14.64 7.25
C ALA A 167 -8.55 -13.49 7.16
N LEU A 168 -7.26 -13.79 7.22
CA LEU A 168 -6.19 -12.79 7.08
C LEU A 168 -6.18 -12.16 5.67
N LEU A 169 -6.26 -12.97 4.62
CA LEU A 169 -6.35 -12.48 3.24
C LEU A 169 -7.62 -11.64 3.03
N ALA A 170 -8.76 -12.04 3.61
CA ALA A 170 -9.99 -11.25 3.58
C ALA A 170 -9.81 -9.90 4.28
N ALA A 171 -9.17 -9.86 5.45
CA ALA A 171 -8.89 -8.61 6.16
C ALA A 171 -7.95 -7.69 5.36
N ILE A 172 -6.89 -8.24 4.77
CA ILE A 172 -5.93 -7.48 3.94
C ILE A 172 -6.62 -6.91 2.70
N THR A 173 -7.41 -7.72 2.00
CA THR A 173 -8.15 -7.29 0.79
C THR A 173 -9.21 -6.24 1.11
N LEU A 174 -9.93 -6.37 2.23
CA LEU A 174 -10.85 -5.34 2.72
C LEU A 174 -10.12 -4.03 3.03
N MET A 175 -8.94 -4.10 3.65
CA MET A 175 -8.14 -2.92 3.96
C MET A 175 -7.64 -2.21 2.69
N TRP A 176 -7.17 -2.97 1.71
CA TRP A 176 -6.84 -2.45 0.38
C TRP A 176 -8.03 -1.79 -0.30
N ARG A 177 -9.19 -2.44 -0.30
CA ARG A 177 -10.41 -1.88 -0.88
C ARG A 177 -10.80 -0.56 -0.19
N ARG A 178 -10.69 -0.49 1.14
CA ARG A 178 -10.94 0.72 1.90
C ARG A 178 -9.96 1.83 1.54
N SER A 179 -8.68 1.52 1.40
CA SER A 179 -7.66 2.48 1.00
C SER A 179 -7.94 3.06 -0.40
N ILE A 180 -8.35 2.21 -1.36
CA ILE A 180 -8.74 2.65 -2.71
C ILE A 180 -9.98 3.53 -2.66
N ASN A 181 -10.97 3.20 -1.82
CA ASN A 181 -12.18 4.01 -1.69
C ASN A 181 -11.89 5.38 -1.04
N ASN A 182 -10.95 5.47 -0.10
CA ASN A 182 -10.54 6.75 0.48
C ASN A 182 -9.91 7.68 -0.58
N LEU A 183 -9.29 7.12 -1.63
CA LEU A 183 -8.79 7.88 -2.78
C LEU A 183 -9.92 8.37 -3.73
N LYS A 184 -11.15 7.88 -3.59
CA LYS A 184 -12.29 8.28 -4.43
C LYS A 184 -13.08 9.47 -3.89
N ILE A 185 -12.97 9.77 -2.60
CA ILE A 185 -13.81 10.79 -1.95
C ILE A 185 -13.23 12.22 -2.13
N SER A 186 -12.00 12.35 -2.66
CA SER A 186 -11.37 13.65 -2.97
C SER A 186 -11.75 14.26 -4.33
N THR A 187 -12.60 13.59 -5.13
CA THR A 187 -13.15 14.13 -6.39
C THR A 187 -14.58 14.61 -6.21
#